data_AF-A0A9P9N8L7-F1
#
_entry.id   AF-A0A9P9N8L7-F1
#
_cell.length_a   1.000
_cell.length_b   1.000
_cell.length_c   1.000
_cell.angle_alpha   90.00
_cell.angle_beta   90.00
_cell.angle_gamma   90.00
#
_symmetry.space_group_name_H-M   'P 1'
#
loop_
_entity.id
_entity.type
_entity.pdbx_description
1 polymer ?
#
loop_
_entity_poly.entity_id
_entity_poly.type
_entity_poly.pdbx_seq_one_letter_code
_entity_poly.pdbx_strand_id
1 'polypeptide(L)'
;MALSSHKLPAVVAVELNTDVWLSVLDYIRMPSDLKSLCLTSKALRDLATPCLYSDVFVQVWHEEYHERFFRSIAAGGHAHLVHTRTLTIEDKPPLAESNSIVTSPLELGFCDGTPTPAVTKDNTISLIIPMFPHNKLRAFRFISSRQLSLEIYLRITKHQANIEHMMCPLDSDVRFSSPDIVFFHALRSLDLPLLSPEALRHLVPMVIVMGKSLESLSLGYFPATRLPESSPGVFASVLEDLEKDSEVLLPRLKELHLKNFYLKNNLDSLLKILRFDTLKRLSLFHCSGAEHFFADLAPHVKGSVTALEHLAIIYSESQFHVPYESILARECFCNLLQSE
;
A
#
# COMPACT_ATOMS: atom_id res chain seq x y z
N MET A 1 13.98 69.91 -9.20
CA MET A 1 13.59 68.61 -9.79
C MET A 1 13.48 67.61 -8.66
N ALA A 2 12.26 67.41 -8.15
CA ALA A 2 11.98 66.48 -7.06
C ALA A 2 11.55 65.14 -7.68
N LEU A 3 12.32 64.08 -7.41
CA LEU A 3 11.98 62.72 -7.82
C LEU A 3 10.90 62.19 -6.86
N SER A 4 9.68 62.11 -7.40
CA SER A 4 8.51 61.49 -6.80
C SER A 4 8.80 60.02 -6.45
N SER A 5 8.79 59.69 -5.16
CA SER A 5 8.76 58.32 -4.67
C SER A 5 7.37 57.73 -4.96
N HIS A 6 7.24 57.03 -6.08
CA HIS A 6 6.07 56.17 -6.32
C HIS A 6 6.06 55.04 -5.29
N LYS A 7 5.30 55.23 -4.21
CA LYS A 7 4.82 54.13 -3.36
C LYS A 7 3.97 53.23 -4.25
N LEU A 8 4.47 52.03 -4.53
CA LEU A 8 3.65 50.93 -5.05
C LEU A 8 2.40 50.80 -4.15
N PRO A 9 1.20 50.65 -4.73
CA PRO A 9 0.00 50.44 -3.93
C PRO A 9 0.22 49.21 -3.08
N ALA A 10 0.04 49.35 -1.77
CA ALA A 10 -0.01 48.23 -0.85
C ALA A 10 -1.05 47.26 -1.42
N VAL A 11 -0.57 46.14 -1.97
CA VAL A 11 -1.41 45.01 -2.31
C VAL A 11 -2.17 44.73 -1.02
N VAL A 12 -3.47 44.99 -1.04
CA VAL A 12 -4.37 44.64 0.04
C VAL A 12 -4.27 43.13 0.14
N ALA A 13 -3.36 42.67 1.00
CA ALA A 13 -3.26 41.29 1.40
C ALA A 13 -4.58 41.02 2.11
N VAL A 14 -5.56 40.53 1.36
CA VAL A 14 -6.72 39.90 1.93
C VAL A 14 -6.14 38.74 2.72
N GLU A 15 -6.02 38.93 4.04
CA GLU A 15 -5.66 37.88 4.97
C GLU A 15 -6.79 36.86 4.93
N LEU A 16 -6.68 35.95 3.95
CA LEU A 16 -7.52 34.78 3.82
C LEU A 16 -7.47 34.03 5.16
N ASN A 17 -8.64 33.66 5.67
CA ASN A 17 -8.75 32.88 6.91
C ASN A 17 -7.91 31.60 6.79
N THR A 18 -7.28 31.19 7.89
CA THR A 18 -6.46 29.97 7.97
C THR A 18 -7.19 28.74 7.43
N ASP A 19 -8.49 28.59 7.69
CA ASP A 19 -9.29 27.46 7.20
C ASP A 19 -9.37 27.41 5.67
N VAL A 20 -9.43 28.58 5.03
CA VAL A 20 -9.45 28.68 3.56
C VAL A 20 -8.08 28.31 3.00
N TRP A 21 -7.00 28.74 3.64
CA TRP A 21 -5.65 28.35 3.25
C TRP A 21 -5.42 26.84 3.39
N LEU A 22 -5.87 26.22 4.48
CA LEU A 22 -5.79 24.77 4.66
C LEU A 22 -6.57 24.04 3.56
N SER A 23 -7.77 24.52 3.25
CA SER A 23 -8.57 23.97 2.14
C SER A 23 -7.85 24.09 0.79
N VAL A 24 -7.14 25.21 0.54
CA VAL A 24 -6.33 25.39 -0.68
C VAL A 24 -5.12 24.45 -0.69
N LEU A 25 -4.43 24.31 0.45
CA LEU A 25 -3.27 23.42 0.59
C LEU A 25 -3.63 21.95 0.35
N ASP A 26 -4.84 21.52 0.68
CA ASP A 26 -5.32 20.16 0.40
C ASP A 26 -5.35 19.82 -1.12
N TYR A 27 -5.44 20.84 -1.98
CA TYR A 27 -5.36 20.67 -3.43
C TYR A 27 -3.91 20.66 -3.96
N ILE A 28 -2.93 21.09 -3.16
CA ILE A 28 -1.52 21.16 -3.55
C ILE A 28 -0.80 19.90 -3.10
N ARG A 29 -0.77 18.90 -3.98
CA ARG A 29 -0.20 17.57 -3.67
C ARG A 29 1.28 17.44 -3.99
N MET A 30 1.84 18.33 -4.80
CA MET A 30 3.23 18.22 -5.24
C MET A 30 4.19 18.80 -4.19
N PRO A 31 5.19 18.03 -3.72
CA PRO A 31 6.16 18.51 -2.74
C PRO A 31 6.98 19.73 -3.21
N SER A 32 7.21 19.89 -4.52
CA SER A 32 7.89 21.06 -5.10
C SER A 32 7.14 22.35 -4.81
N ASP A 33 5.82 22.30 -4.88
CA ASP A 33 4.95 23.46 -4.78
C ASP A 33 4.81 23.84 -3.30
N LEU A 34 4.64 22.84 -2.42
CA LEU A 34 4.66 23.02 -0.98
C LEU A 34 5.99 23.61 -0.47
N LYS A 35 7.13 23.17 -1.03
CA LYS A 35 8.45 23.76 -0.75
C LYS A 35 8.50 25.23 -1.18
N SER A 36 8.01 25.53 -2.39
CA SER A 36 7.98 26.90 -2.91
C SER A 36 7.12 27.79 -2.01
N LEU A 37 5.95 27.32 -1.57
CA LEU A 37 5.10 28.02 -0.61
C LEU A 37 5.79 28.28 0.72
N CYS A 38 6.53 27.31 1.26
CA CYS A 38 7.30 27.47 2.48
C CYS A 38 8.38 28.58 2.39
N LEU A 39 8.84 28.91 1.18
CA LEU A 39 9.83 29.96 0.95
C LEU A 39 9.20 31.34 0.73
N THR A 40 7.90 31.42 0.42
CA THR A 40 7.22 32.70 0.13
C THR A 40 6.98 33.56 1.37
N SER A 41 6.55 32.97 2.48
CA SER A 41 6.26 33.69 3.72
C SER A 41 6.32 32.78 4.94
N LYS A 42 6.55 33.37 6.12
CA LYS A 42 6.54 32.62 7.39
C LYS A 42 5.17 31.99 7.69
N ALA A 43 4.08 32.71 7.45
CA ALA A 43 2.73 32.19 7.70
C ALA A 43 2.42 30.98 6.81
N LEU A 44 2.72 31.07 5.51
CA LEU A 44 2.53 29.94 4.59
C LEU A 44 3.46 28.79 4.91
N ARG A 45 4.69 29.05 5.37
CA ARG A 45 5.59 28.00 5.87
C ARG A 45 4.97 27.26 7.04
N ASP A 46 4.44 27.97 8.03
CA ASP A 46 3.87 27.35 9.23
C ASP A 46 2.63 26.50 8.89
N LEU A 47 1.86 26.88 7.86
CA LEU A 47 0.71 26.10 7.36
C LEU A 47 1.07 24.96 6.40
N ALA A 48 2.06 25.15 5.52
CA ALA A 48 2.44 24.17 4.50
C ALA A 48 3.43 23.12 5.01
N THR A 49 4.20 23.41 6.07
CA THR A 49 5.17 22.46 6.66
C THR A 49 4.50 21.13 7.06
N PRO A 50 3.33 21.11 7.75
CA PRO A 50 2.65 19.85 8.06
C PRO A 50 2.29 19.02 6.83
N CYS A 51 1.84 19.67 5.75
CA CYS A 51 1.51 19.01 4.48
C CYS A 51 2.77 18.51 3.76
N LEU A 52 3.86 19.28 3.80
CA LEU A 52 5.12 18.92 3.15
C LEU A 52 5.76 17.67 3.77
N TYR A 53 5.67 17.54 5.09
CA TYR A 53 6.29 16.43 5.83
C TYR A 53 5.28 15.34 6.25
N SER A 54 4.05 15.37 5.72
CA SER A 54 3.04 14.36 6.04
C SER A 54 3.41 12.98 5.53
N ASP A 55 4.12 12.90 4.40
CA ASP A 55 4.61 11.67 3.79
C ASP A 55 6.14 11.72 3.69
N VAL A 56 6.80 10.77 4.35
CA VAL A 56 8.25 10.65 4.36
C VAL A 56 8.63 9.38 3.62
N PHE A 57 9.44 9.57 2.58
CA PHE A 57 9.97 8.50 1.75
C PHE A 57 11.47 8.33 1.99
N VAL A 58 11.90 7.12 2.35
CA VAL A 58 13.31 6.80 2.65
C VAL A 58 13.77 5.64 1.78
N GLN A 59 14.84 5.86 1.02
CA GLN A 59 15.48 4.83 0.21
C GLN A 59 16.64 4.22 1.01
N VAL A 60 16.52 2.93 1.35
CA VAL A 60 17.53 2.19 2.11
C VAL A 60 18.43 1.32 1.24
N TRP A 61 18.10 1.18 -0.05
CA TRP A 61 18.91 0.41 -1.00
C TRP A 61 20.18 1.12 -1.46
N HIS A 62 20.32 2.42 -1.19
CA HIS A 62 21.47 3.22 -1.56
C HIS A 62 21.98 4.02 -0.36
N GLU A 63 23.28 3.93 -0.11
CA GLU A 63 23.94 4.46 1.10
C GLU A 63 23.74 5.97 1.26
N GLU A 64 24.08 6.73 0.21
CA GLU A 64 23.97 8.18 0.27
C GLU A 64 22.57 8.70 0.61
N TYR A 65 21.50 8.02 0.21
CA TYR A 65 20.14 8.53 0.43
C TYR A 65 19.72 8.45 1.90
N HIS A 66 19.95 7.31 2.55
CA HIS A 66 19.65 7.19 3.97
C HIS A 66 20.65 7.96 4.84
N GLU A 67 21.91 8.12 4.41
CA GLU A 67 22.85 9.04 5.06
C GLU A 67 22.41 10.51 4.95
N ARG A 68 21.90 10.94 3.79
CA ARG A 68 21.31 12.29 3.63
C ARG A 68 20.11 12.46 4.55
N PHE A 69 19.28 11.42 4.72
CA PHE A 69 18.21 11.43 5.70
C PHE A 69 18.76 11.65 7.11
N PHE A 70 19.72 10.84 7.58
CA PHE A 70 20.32 11.00 8.91
C PHE A 70 20.98 12.37 9.12
N ARG A 71 21.72 12.88 8.12
CA ARG A 71 22.29 14.23 8.16
C ARG A 71 21.22 15.30 8.29
N SER A 72 20.10 15.15 7.57
CA SER A 72 18.97 16.09 7.66
C SER A 72 18.30 16.05 9.03
N ILE A 73 18.14 14.86 9.62
CA ILE A 73 17.62 14.69 10.99
C ILE A 73 18.55 15.35 12.01
N ALA A 74 19.86 15.09 11.90
CA ALA A 74 20.89 15.67 12.76
C ALA A 74 20.97 17.21 12.64
N ALA A 75 20.72 17.75 11.44
CA ALA A 75 20.66 19.19 11.18
C ALA A 75 19.37 19.88 11.69
N GLY A 76 18.49 19.16 12.38
CA GLY A 76 17.24 19.70 12.95
C GLY A 76 15.97 19.25 12.24
N GLY A 77 16.07 18.46 11.16
CA GLY A 77 14.92 17.94 10.42
C GLY A 77 13.99 17.06 11.26
N HIS A 78 14.48 16.52 12.39
CA HIS A 78 13.67 15.76 13.35
C HIS A 78 12.46 16.54 13.86
N ALA A 79 12.56 17.88 13.98
CA ALA A 79 11.47 18.72 14.45
C ALA A 79 10.22 18.64 13.54
N HIS A 80 10.41 18.33 12.26
CA HIS A 80 9.32 18.23 11.29
C HIS A 80 8.66 16.84 11.24
N LEU A 81 9.31 15.79 11.80
CA LEU A 81 8.75 14.43 11.82
C LEU A 81 7.49 14.30 12.67
N VAL A 82 7.18 15.29 13.52
CA VAL A 82 5.93 15.36 14.27
C VAL A 82 4.69 15.45 13.38
N HIS A 83 4.86 15.94 12.15
CA HIS A 83 3.80 16.06 11.16
C HIS A 83 3.65 14.80 10.29
N THR A 84 4.61 13.88 10.34
CA THR A 84 4.60 12.69 9.49
C THR A 84 3.51 11.71 9.90
N ARG A 85 2.70 11.32 8.90
CA ARG A 85 1.61 10.34 9.00
C ARG A 85 1.89 9.10 8.19
N THR A 86 2.63 9.23 7.09
CA THR A 86 3.01 8.13 6.22
C THR A 86 4.52 7.98 6.21
N LEU A 87 4.99 6.77 6.48
CA LEU A 87 6.38 6.39 6.28
C LEU A 87 6.45 5.33 5.20
N THR A 88 7.15 5.64 4.11
CA THR A 88 7.45 4.70 3.04
C THR A 88 8.95 4.43 3.02
N ILE A 89 9.32 3.16 3.13
CA ILE A 89 10.71 2.69 3.06
C ILE A 89 10.85 1.84 1.80
N GLU A 90 11.73 2.26 0.91
CA GLU A 90 12.05 1.55 -0.33
C GLU A 90 13.40 0.85 -0.20
N ASP A 91 13.41 -0.45 -0.41
CA ASP A 91 14.59 -1.33 -0.27
C ASP A 91 15.01 -1.97 -1.60
N LYS A 92 14.29 -1.69 -2.68
CA LYS A 92 14.63 -2.15 -4.01
C LYS A 92 15.03 -0.96 -4.89
N PRO A 93 16.15 -1.03 -5.63
CA PRO A 93 16.42 -0.05 -6.66
C PRO A 93 15.31 -0.10 -7.74
N PRO A 94 15.01 1.03 -8.40
CA PRO A 94 14.16 1.02 -9.58
C PRO A 94 14.73 0.03 -10.60
N LEU A 95 13.85 -0.68 -11.31
CA LEU A 95 14.29 -1.52 -12.42
C LEU A 95 15.04 -0.61 -13.40
N ALA A 96 16.24 -1.02 -13.81
CA ALA A 96 16.97 -0.30 -14.85
C ALA A 96 16.02 -0.11 -16.04
N GLU A 97 15.84 1.15 -16.47
CA GLU A 97 15.04 1.43 -17.65
C GLU A 97 15.59 0.56 -18.77
N SER A 98 14.70 -0.18 -19.46
CA SER A 98 15.12 -1.06 -20.54
C SER A 98 15.82 -0.19 -21.56
N ASN A 99 17.16 -0.29 -21.64
CA ASN A 99 18.04 0.58 -22.41
C ASN A 99 17.34 1.03 -23.69
N SER A 100 16.71 2.21 -23.64
CA SER A 100 16.12 2.78 -24.84
C SER A 100 17.31 3.00 -25.76
N ILE A 101 17.29 2.37 -26.93
CA ILE A 101 18.32 2.51 -27.95
C ILE A 101 18.28 3.97 -28.42
N VAL A 102 18.86 4.87 -27.63
CA VAL A 102 19.00 6.28 -27.94
C VAL A 102 20.49 6.54 -27.91
N THR A 103 21.02 6.69 -29.12
CA THR A 103 22.37 7.12 -29.44
C THR A 103 22.69 8.46 -28.77
N SER A 104 23.47 8.45 -27.70
CA SER A 104 24.47 9.48 -27.32
C SER A 104 24.87 9.34 -25.84
N PRO A 105 26.15 9.05 -25.53
CA PRO A 105 26.62 8.90 -24.16
C PRO A 105 26.95 10.26 -23.56
N LEU A 106 25.98 10.87 -22.87
CA LEU A 106 26.31 11.64 -21.68
C LEU A 106 26.28 10.63 -20.53
N GLU A 107 27.43 10.02 -20.25
CA GLU A 107 27.66 9.20 -19.06
C GLU A 107 27.51 10.08 -17.81
N LEU A 108 26.26 10.40 -17.45
CA LEU A 108 25.91 10.66 -16.07
C LEU A 108 26.26 9.37 -15.36
N GLY A 109 27.41 9.36 -14.68
CA GLY A 109 27.88 8.24 -13.88
C GLY A 109 26.81 7.88 -12.85
N PHE A 110 25.91 6.98 -13.21
CA PHE A 110 25.13 6.23 -12.25
C PHE A 110 26.17 5.37 -11.54
N CYS A 111 26.59 5.84 -10.37
CA CYS A 111 27.51 5.10 -9.54
C CYS A 111 26.91 3.72 -9.30
N ASP A 112 27.64 2.68 -9.73
CA ASP A 112 27.43 1.30 -9.29
C ASP A 112 27.66 1.25 -7.78
N GLY A 113 26.68 1.74 -7.02
CA GLY A 113 26.67 1.61 -5.58
C GLY A 113 26.68 0.13 -5.26
N THR A 114 27.66 -0.31 -4.49
CA THR A 114 27.69 -1.69 -4.02
C THR A 114 26.40 -1.96 -3.25
N PRO A 115 25.64 -3.03 -3.59
CA PRO A 115 24.39 -3.31 -2.92
C PRO A 115 24.64 -3.48 -1.42
N THR A 116 24.00 -2.65 -0.61
CA THR A 116 24.15 -2.69 0.85
C THR A 116 23.62 -4.05 1.36
N PRO A 117 24.35 -4.75 2.23
CA PRO A 117 23.88 -6.03 2.75
C PRO A 117 22.60 -5.86 3.59
N ALA A 118 21.71 -6.85 3.55
CA ALA A 118 20.37 -6.78 4.17
C ALA A 118 20.42 -6.48 5.68
N VAL A 119 21.42 -7.01 6.40
CA VAL A 119 21.61 -6.75 7.84
C VAL A 119 21.84 -5.27 8.12
N THR A 120 22.64 -4.59 7.29
CA THR A 120 22.88 -3.15 7.43
C THR A 120 21.59 -2.37 7.20
N LYS A 121 20.76 -2.80 6.23
CA LYS A 121 19.48 -2.16 5.96
C LYS A 121 18.49 -2.32 7.10
N ASP A 122 18.43 -3.50 7.71
CA ASP A 122 17.57 -3.73 8.87
C ASP A 122 18.00 -2.92 10.09
N ASN A 123 19.31 -2.78 10.31
CA ASN A 123 19.85 -1.89 11.33
C ASN A 123 19.44 -0.43 11.04
N THR A 124 19.55 0.02 9.79
CA THR A 124 19.12 1.36 9.36
C THR A 124 17.62 1.57 9.61
N ILE A 125 16.76 0.63 9.21
CA ILE A 125 15.31 0.72 9.45
C ILE A 125 15.01 0.75 10.96
N SER A 126 15.70 -0.08 11.74
CA SER A 126 15.58 -0.14 13.19
C SER A 126 15.99 1.17 13.88
N LEU A 127 16.90 1.95 13.29
CA LEU A 127 17.28 3.29 13.74
C LEU A 127 16.30 4.37 13.28
N ILE A 128 15.69 4.22 12.11
CA ILE A 128 14.73 5.19 11.54
C ILE A 128 13.41 5.19 12.33
N ILE A 129 12.85 4.03 12.66
CA ILE A 129 11.52 3.94 13.30
C ILE A 129 11.42 4.77 14.60
N PRO A 130 12.39 4.70 15.53
CA PRO A 130 12.34 5.50 16.76
C PRO A 130 12.46 7.02 16.55
N MET A 131 12.90 7.49 15.38
CA MET A 131 13.02 8.93 15.09
C MET A 131 11.66 9.61 14.96
N PHE A 132 10.62 8.85 14.62
CA PHE A 132 9.25 9.37 14.57
C PHE A 132 8.67 9.41 15.98
N PRO A 133 7.87 10.44 16.34
CA PRO A 133 7.24 10.44 17.64
C PRO A 133 6.23 9.29 17.77
N HIS A 134 6.05 8.80 19.00
CA HIS A 134 5.18 7.67 19.30
C HIS A 134 3.76 7.85 18.74
N ASN A 135 3.23 6.79 18.14
CA ASN A 135 1.83 6.70 17.66
C ASN A 135 1.40 7.84 16.71
N LYS A 136 2.35 8.41 15.94
CA LYS A 136 2.07 9.46 14.96
C LYS A 136 1.80 8.92 13.56
N LEU A 137 2.45 7.81 13.20
CA LEU A 137 2.28 7.17 11.90
C LEU A 137 0.89 6.52 11.82
N ARG A 138 0.21 6.77 10.72
CA ARG A 138 -1.05 6.13 10.32
C ARG A 138 -0.83 5.13 9.19
N ALA A 139 0.17 5.37 8.34
CA ALA A 139 0.49 4.48 7.24
C ALA A 139 1.98 4.10 7.29
N PHE A 140 2.25 2.81 7.15
CA PHE A 140 3.60 2.28 7.03
C PHE A 140 3.68 1.41 5.78
N ARG A 141 4.63 1.72 4.89
CA ARG A 141 4.83 1.01 3.63
C ARG A 141 6.27 0.58 3.51
N PHE A 142 6.48 -0.71 3.33
CA PHE A 142 7.79 -1.28 3.03
C PHE A 142 7.76 -1.87 1.62
N ILE A 143 8.48 -1.22 0.70
CA ILE A 143 8.55 -1.63 -0.70
C ILE A 143 9.86 -2.40 -0.87
N SER A 144 9.75 -3.72 -0.87
CA SER A 144 10.91 -4.61 -0.97
C SER A 144 10.57 -5.93 -1.68
N SER A 145 11.61 -6.64 -2.12
CA SER A 145 11.56 -8.04 -2.55
C SER A 145 11.87 -9.02 -1.42
N ARG A 146 12.08 -8.53 -0.20
CA ARG A 146 12.24 -9.33 1.01
C ARG A 146 11.23 -8.89 2.07
N GLN A 147 11.01 -9.75 3.04
CA GLN A 147 10.24 -9.41 4.23
C GLN A 147 11.06 -8.56 5.22
N LEU A 148 10.35 -7.88 6.12
CA LEU A 148 10.94 -7.27 7.30
C LEU A 148 11.30 -8.34 8.33
N SER A 149 12.39 -8.12 9.08
CA SER A 149 12.72 -8.96 10.22
C SER A 149 11.70 -8.81 11.34
N LEU A 150 11.52 -9.87 12.14
CA LEU A 150 10.60 -9.87 13.28
C LEU A 150 10.92 -8.77 14.30
N GLU A 151 12.21 -8.47 14.50
CA GLU A 151 12.63 -7.38 15.39
C GLU A 151 12.06 -6.03 14.94
N ILE A 152 12.10 -5.75 13.63
CA ILE A 152 11.55 -4.52 13.07
C ILE A 152 10.03 -4.49 13.27
N TYR A 153 9.32 -5.58 12.99
CA TYR A 153 7.87 -5.66 13.23
C TYR A 153 7.52 -5.35 14.69
N LEU A 154 8.21 -5.99 15.65
CA LEU A 154 8.01 -5.76 17.08
C LEU A 154 8.32 -4.32 17.49
N ARG A 155 9.34 -3.71 16.87
CA ARG A 155 9.69 -2.31 17.12
C ARG A 155 8.61 -1.37 16.57
N ILE A 156 8.05 -1.65 15.40
CA ILE A 156 6.95 -0.87 14.82
C ILE A 156 5.70 -0.99 15.70
N THR A 157 5.27 -2.21 16.06
CA THR A 157 4.05 -2.41 16.87
C THR A 157 4.18 -1.74 18.24
N LYS A 158 5.35 -1.84 18.88
CA LYS A 158 5.63 -1.20 20.17
C LYS A 158 5.65 0.34 20.08
N HIS A 159 6.14 0.90 18.97
CA HIS A 159 6.36 2.34 18.84
C HIS A 159 5.17 3.08 18.20
N GLN A 160 4.41 2.38 17.35
CA GLN A 160 3.40 2.94 16.45
C GLN A 160 2.14 2.05 16.43
N ALA A 161 1.43 1.99 17.55
CA ALA A 161 0.20 1.19 17.71
C ALA A 161 -0.99 1.72 16.88
N ASN A 162 -0.94 2.98 16.46
CA ASN A 162 -2.02 3.66 15.71
C ASN A 162 -1.91 3.54 14.18
N ILE A 163 -1.12 2.59 13.67
CA ILE A 163 -1.06 2.35 12.22
C ILE A 163 -2.41 1.81 11.74
N GLU A 164 -2.97 2.50 10.76
CA GLU A 164 -4.24 2.20 10.11
C GLU A 164 -4.02 1.50 8.77
N HIS A 165 -2.92 1.80 8.07
CA HIS A 165 -2.57 1.23 6.78
C HIS A 165 -1.18 0.59 6.81
N MET A 166 -1.09 -0.68 6.47
CA MET A 166 0.18 -1.39 6.43
C MET A 166 0.38 -2.07 5.08
N MET A 167 1.54 -1.81 4.46
CA MET A 167 2.01 -2.54 3.29
C MET A 167 3.36 -3.17 3.62
N CYS A 168 3.46 -4.49 3.59
CA CYS A 168 4.70 -5.19 3.85
C CYS A 168 4.73 -6.56 3.13
N PRO A 169 5.81 -6.92 2.43
CA PRO A 169 5.94 -8.25 1.86
C PRO A 169 6.01 -9.30 2.96
N LEU A 170 5.41 -10.46 2.70
CA LEU A 170 5.40 -11.59 3.62
C LEU A 170 6.04 -12.82 2.96
N ASP A 171 6.86 -13.53 3.71
CA ASP A 171 7.48 -14.80 3.33
C ASP A 171 7.16 -15.92 4.34
N SER A 172 7.52 -17.14 3.97
CA SER A 172 7.31 -18.38 4.73
C SER A 172 8.17 -18.52 5.99
N ASP A 173 9.26 -17.77 6.09
CA ASP A 173 10.20 -17.89 7.20
C ASP A 173 9.68 -17.27 8.51
N VAL A 174 8.66 -16.40 8.44
CA VAL A 174 8.13 -15.73 9.63
C VAL A 174 7.06 -16.59 10.30
N ARG A 175 7.49 -17.28 11.35
CA ARG A 175 6.56 -17.91 12.29
C ARG A 175 6.11 -16.88 13.30
N PHE A 176 4.95 -16.31 13.06
CA PHE A 176 4.22 -15.55 14.06
C PHE A 176 3.74 -16.51 15.16
N SER A 177 4.58 -16.76 16.17
CA SER A 177 4.17 -17.47 17.39
C SER A 177 3.09 -16.65 18.11
N SER A 178 1.94 -17.26 18.37
CA SER A 178 0.65 -16.57 18.52
C SER A 178 0.29 -15.91 19.88
N PRO A 179 1.23 -15.34 20.66
CA PRO A 179 0.81 -14.27 21.59
C PRO A 179 1.64 -12.97 21.56
N ASP A 180 2.84 -12.95 20.98
CA ASP A 180 3.77 -11.81 21.15
C ASP A 180 3.52 -10.65 20.18
N ILE A 181 2.64 -10.85 19.20
CA ILE A 181 2.30 -9.81 18.23
C ILE A 181 1.06 -9.12 18.74
N VAL A 182 1.27 -8.05 19.50
CA VAL A 182 0.24 -7.04 19.72
C VAL A 182 -0.05 -6.42 18.36
N PHE A 183 -1.09 -6.95 17.69
CA PHE A 183 -1.48 -6.48 16.38
C PHE A 183 -1.97 -5.03 16.46
N PHE A 184 -1.82 -4.31 15.35
CA PHE A 184 -2.29 -2.95 15.18
C PHE A 184 -3.82 -2.90 15.37
N HIS A 185 -4.28 -2.51 16.55
CA HIS A 185 -5.71 -2.43 16.86
C HIS A 185 -6.46 -1.42 15.99
N ALA A 186 -5.74 -0.44 15.43
CA ALA A 186 -6.26 0.57 14.53
C ALA A 186 -6.21 0.16 13.05
N LEU A 187 -5.71 -1.04 12.71
CA LEU A 187 -5.49 -1.43 11.33
C LEU A 187 -6.82 -1.59 10.57
N ARG A 188 -6.90 -0.89 9.44
CA ARG A 188 -8.03 -0.87 8.52
C ARG A 188 -7.64 -1.37 7.13
N SER A 189 -6.40 -1.18 6.72
CA SER A 189 -5.93 -1.55 5.38
C SER A 189 -4.67 -2.38 5.50
N LEU A 190 -4.66 -3.53 4.81
CA LEU A 190 -3.54 -4.45 4.83
C LEU A 190 -3.20 -4.91 3.41
N ASP A 191 -2.01 -4.55 2.97
CA ASP A 191 -1.47 -4.89 1.66
C ASP A 191 -0.26 -5.83 1.81
N LEU A 192 -0.43 -7.08 1.39
CA LEU A 192 0.54 -8.15 1.61
C LEU A 192 0.97 -8.76 0.27
N PRO A 193 2.05 -8.26 -0.33
CA PRO A 193 2.76 -8.96 -1.38
C PRO A 193 3.36 -10.27 -0.83
N LEU A 194 2.88 -11.40 -1.32
CA LEU A 194 3.34 -12.73 -0.92
C LEU A 194 4.55 -13.13 -1.76
N LEU A 195 5.67 -13.40 -1.08
CA LEU A 195 6.91 -13.85 -1.70
C LEU A 195 6.89 -15.35 -1.98
N SER A 196 6.17 -16.12 -1.16
CA SER A 196 5.97 -17.57 -1.29
C SER A 196 4.51 -17.98 -1.05
N PRO A 197 4.05 -19.11 -1.59
CA PRO A 197 2.73 -19.69 -1.31
C PRO A 197 2.50 -19.99 0.16
N GLU A 198 3.52 -20.49 0.85
CA GLU A 198 3.45 -20.90 2.25
C GLU A 198 3.25 -19.71 3.20
N ALA A 199 3.68 -18.51 2.80
CA ALA A 199 3.45 -17.26 3.53
C ALA A 199 1.97 -17.04 3.85
N LEU A 200 1.07 -17.51 2.99
CA LEU A 200 -0.37 -17.38 3.16
C LEU A 200 -0.87 -18.09 4.45
N ARG A 201 -0.24 -19.19 4.86
CA ARG A 201 -0.62 -19.90 6.10
C ARG A 201 -0.33 -19.06 7.35
N HIS A 202 0.67 -18.20 7.29
CA HIS A 202 1.01 -17.29 8.38
C HIS A 202 0.05 -16.09 8.48
N LEU A 203 -0.80 -15.88 7.47
CA LEU A 203 -1.85 -14.86 7.54
C LEU A 203 -3.03 -15.28 8.39
N VAL A 204 -3.29 -16.58 8.55
CA VAL A 204 -4.48 -17.07 9.24
C VAL A 204 -4.61 -16.46 10.64
N PRO A 205 -3.58 -16.53 11.52
CA PRO A 205 -3.68 -15.93 12.85
C PRO A 205 -3.80 -14.40 12.80
N MET A 206 -3.13 -13.77 11.83
CA MET A 206 -3.14 -12.32 11.65
C MET A 206 -4.56 -11.83 11.31
N VAL A 207 -5.20 -12.47 10.34
CA VAL A 207 -6.55 -12.15 9.86
C VAL A 207 -7.59 -12.44 10.94
N ILE A 208 -7.47 -13.52 11.70
CA ILE A 208 -8.38 -13.81 12.80
C ILE A 208 -8.36 -12.69 13.84
N VAL A 209 -7.17 -12.20 14.20
CA VAL A 209 -7.06 -11.16 15.23
C VAL A 209 -7.48 -9.78 14.72
N MET A 210 -7.11 -9.41 13.49
CA MET A 210 -7.36 -8.07 12.94
C MET A 210 -8.69 -7.97 12.18
N GLY A 211 -9.32 -9.09 11.85
CA GLY A 211 -10.38 -9.14 10.84
C GLY A 211 -11.61 -8.29 11.21
N LYS A 212 -11.86 -8.08 12.50
CA LYS A 212 -12.97 -7.25 13.00
C LYS A 212 -12.86 -5.77 12.63
N SER A 213 -11.64 -5.24 12.44
CA SER A 213 -11.41 -3.83 12.09
C SER A 213 -11.05 -3.61 10.63
N LEU A 214 -10.70 -4.67 9.90
CA LEU A 214 -10.18 -4.56 8.56
C LEU A 214 -11.26 -4.13 7.56
N GLU A 215 -10.98 -3.06 6.82
CA GLU A 215 -11.83 -2.47 5.78
C GLU A 215 -11.30 -2.77 4.37
N SER A 216 -9.98 -2.93 4.20
CA SER A 216 -9.34 -3.20 2.91
C SER A 216 -8.26 -4.28 3.06
N LEU A 217 -8.31 -5.28 2.18
CA LEU A 217 -7.37 -6.40 2.14
C LEU A 217 -6.86 -6.59 0.71
N SER A 218 -5.55 -6.44 0.52
CA SER A 218 -4.88 -6.75 -0.74
C SER A 218 -3.90 -7.89 -0.54
N LEU A 219 -4.15 -9.01 -1.21
CA LEU A 219 -3.26 -10.17 -1.25
C LEU A 219 -2.76 -10.36 -2.68
N GLY A 220 -1.49 -10.70 -2.84
CA GLY A 220 -0.97 -10.98 -4.18
C GLY A 220 0.38 -11.63 -4.21
N TYR A 221 0.55 -12.67 -5.01
CA TYR A 221 1.87 -13.25 -5.24
C TYR A 221 2.73 -12.33 -6.10
N PHE A 222 4.02 -12.24 -5.77
CA PHE A 222 4.97 -11.51 -6.58
C PHE A 222 5.07 -12.14 -7.99
N PRO A 223 5.12 -11.37 -9.09
CA PRO A 223 5.12 -11.93 -10.45
C PRO A 223 6.30 -12.87 -10.76
N ALA A 224 7.41 -12.72 -10.04
CA ALA A 224 8.58 -13.58 -10.17
C ALA A 224 8.33 -15.00 -9.61
N THR A 225 7.38 -15.12 -8.68
CA THR A 225 6.95 -16.39 -8.11
C THR A 225 5.99 -17.05 -9.10
N ARG A 226 6.54 -17.72 -10.12
CA ARG A 226 5.73 -18.57 -11.01
C ARG A 226 5.14 -19.69 -10.18
N LEU A 227 3.90 -19.51 -9.74
CA LEU A 227 3.11 -20.61 -9.21
C LEU A 227 2.98 -21.64 -10.33
N PRO A 228 3.37 -22.90 -10.12
CA PRO A 228 2.99 -23.95 -11.05
C PRO A 228 1.47 -23.97 -11.09
N GLU A 229 0.89 -23.94 -12.29
CA GLU A 229 -0.57 -24.00 -12.53
C GLU A 229 -1.24 -25.17 -11.78
N SER A 230 -0.44 -26.16 -11.38
CA SER A 230 -0.77 -27.36 -10.61
C SER A 230 -0.68 -27.22 -9.08
N SER A 231 -0.55 -26.00 -8.52
CA SER A 231 -0.62 -25.75 -7.06
C SER A 231 -1.89 -25.04 -6.55
N PRO A 232 -3.12 -25.41 -7.01
CA PRO A 232 -4.36 -24.79 -6.55
C PRO A 232 -4.65 -25.02 -5.05
N GLY A 233 -3.93 -25.95 -4.41
CA GLY A 233 -4.22 -26.39 -3.04
C GLY A 233 -3.83 -25.42 -1.94
N VAL A 234 -2.83 -24.54 -2.11
CA VAL A 234 -2.34 -23.74 -0.97
C VAL A 234 -3.38 -22.71 -0.54
N PHE A 235 -3.94 -21.96 -1.50
CA PHE A 235 -4.98 -20.98 -1.21
C PHE A 235 -6.24 -21.65 -0.66
N ALA A 236 -6.72 -22.73 -1.30
CA ALA A 236 -7.86 -23.51 -0.82
C ALA A 236 -7.64 -24.02 0.60
N SER A 237 -6.47 -24.61 0.89
CA SER A 237 -6.14 -25.13 2.22
C SER A 237 -6.14 -24.04 3.30
N VAL A 238 -5.69 -22.83 2.97
CA VAL A 238 -5.71 -21.71 3.92
C VAL A 238 -7.13 -21.22 4.18
N LEU A 239 -7.98 -21.20 3.14
CA LEU A 239 -9.39 -20.86 3.33
C LEU A 239 -10.11 -21.92 4.16
N GLU A 240 -9.80 -23.20 3.97
CA GLU A 240 -10.32 -24.30 4.81
C GLU A 240 -9.87 -24.17 6.27
N ASP A 241 -8.62 -23.76 6.50
CA ASP A 241 -8.11 -23.51 7.86
C ASP A 241 -8.81 -22.31 8.51
N LEU A 242 -9.10 -21.25 7.76
CA LEU A 242 -9.88 -20.09 8.22
C LEU A 242 -11.36 -20.46 8.49
N GLU A 243 -11.92 -21.40 7.74
CA GLU A 243 -13.30 -21.84 7.90
C GLU A 243 -13.56 -22.54 9.24
N LYS A 244 -12.57 -23.30 9.74
CA LYS A 244 -12.69 -24.07 10.99
C LYS A 244 -13.03 -23.19 12.20
N ASP A 245 -12.67 -21.92 12.18
CA ASP A 245 -12.90 -21.00 13.29
C ASP A 245 -14.31 -20.36 13.31
N SER A 246 -15.23 -20.81 12.45
CA SER A 246 -16.72 -20.69 12.51
C SER A 246 -17.37 -19.31 12.67
N GLU A 247 -16.64 -18.22 12.85
CA GLU A 247 -17.18 -16.85 12.81
C GLU A 247 -16.76 -16.13 11.53
N VAL A 248 -17.65 -15.30 10.97
CA VAL A 248 -17.31 -14.37 9.87
C VAL A 248 -16.13 -13.52 10.33
N LEU A 249 -14.95 -13.78 9.73
CA LEU A 249 -13.70 -13.18 10.18
C LEU A 249 -13.59 -11.71 9.80
N LEU A 250 -14.19 -11.31 8.67
CA LEU A 250 -13.98 -10.00 8.06
C LEU A 250 -15.31 -9.24 7.85
N PRO A 251 -16.03 -8.88 8.94
CA PRO A 251 -17.38 -8.30 8.85
C PRO A 251 -17.43 -6.86 8.33
N ARG A 252 -16.29 -6.16 8.27
CA ARG A 252 -16.20 -4.75 7.84
C ARG A 252 -15.49 -4.57 6.51
N LEU A 253 -15.15 -5.66 5.83
CA LEU A 253 -14.39 -5.59 4.60
C LEU A 253 -15.22 -4.92 3.50
N LYS A 254 -14.65 -3.85 2.95
CA LYS A 254 -15.21 -3.06 1.85
C LYS A 254 -14.42 -3.26 0.57
N GLU A 255 -13.13 -3.54 0.67
CA GLU A 255 -12.24 -3.65 -0.48
C GLU A 255 -11.44 -4.96 -0.41
N LEU A 256 -11.53 -5.76 -1.47
CA LEU A 256 -10.77 -6.98 -1.63
C LEU A 256 -10.01 -6.94 -2.95
N HIS A 257 -8.69 -7.02 -2.86
CA HIS A 257 -7.80 -7.11 -4.01
C HIS A 257 -7.06 -8.45 -3.97
N LEU A 258 -7.23 -9.26 -5.00
CA LEU A 258 -6.53 -10.53 -5.16
C LEU A 258 -5.69 -10.48 -6.43
N LYS A 259 -4.43 -10.89 -6.33
CA LYS A 259 -3.51 -10.93 -7.46
C LYS A 259 -2.79 -12.28 -7.59
N ASN A 260 -2.77 -12.83 -8.80
CA ASN A 260 -2.11 -14.10 -9.13
C ASN A 260 -2.64 -15.32 -8.35
N PHE A 261 -3.93 -15.35 -7.99
CA PHE A 261 -4.56 -16.48 -7.30
C PHE A 261 -5.34 -17.41 -8.24
N TYR A 262 -5.38 -18.70 -7.92
CA TYR A 262 -6.30 -19.65 -8.54
C TYR A 262 -7.63 -19.65 -7.78
N LEU A 263 -8.72 -19.22 -8.42
CA LEU A 263 -10.01 -18.96 -7.75
C LEU A 263 -11.08 -20.03 -7.99
N LYS A 264 -10.83 -21.01 -8.87
CA LYS A 264 -11.81 -22.06 -9.17
C LYS A 264 -12.16 -22.85 -7.90
N ASN A 265 -13.46 -23.01 -7.64
CA ASN A 265 -14.03 -23.71 -6.48
C ASN A 265 -13.73 -23.08 -5.10
N ASN A 266 -13.20 -21.85 -5.03
CA ASN A 266 -12.87 -21.20 -3.76
C ASN A 266 -13.96 -20.23 -3.26
N LEU A 267 -15.08 -20.12 -3.99
CA LEU A 267 -16.15 -19.18 -3.66
C LEU A 267 -16.82 -19.52 -2.32
N ASP A 268 -17.17 -20.79 -2.10
CA ASP A 268 -17.90 -21.21 -0.89
C ASP A 268 -17.10 -20.90 0.37
N SER A 269 -15.79 -21.13 0.36
CA SER A 269 -14.92 -20.80 1.49
C SER A 269 -14.77 -19.29 1.67
N LEU A 270 -14.67 -18.52 0.58
CA LEU A 270 -14.66 -17.05 0.65
C LEU A 270 -15.98 -16.49 1.20
N LEU A 271 -17.13 -17.05 0.82
CA LEU A 271 -18.45 -16.64 1.32
C LEU A 271 -18.63 -16.88 2.84
N LYS A 272 -17.92 -17.86 3.40
CA LYS A 272 -17.94 -18.13 4.85
C LYS A 272 -17.07 -17.14 5.62
N ILE A 273 -15.97 -16.72 5.02
CA ILE A 273 -15.00 -15.80 5.65
C ILE A 273 -15.42 -14.34 5.47
N LEU A 274 -16.07 -14.02 4.35
CA LEU A 274 -16.36 -12.66 3.90
C LEU A 274 -17.85 -12.40 3.78
N ARG A 275 -18.23 -11.18 4.16
CA ARG A 275 -19.55 -10.62 3.89
C ARG A 275 -19.57 -9.87 2.57
N PHE A 276 -20.10 -10.50 1.52
CA PHE A 276 -20.18 -9.88 0.20
C PHE A 276 -21.21 -8.73 0.14
N ASP A 277 -22.16 -8.68 1.08
CA ASP A 277 -23.12 -7.59 1.18
C ASP A 277 -22.46 -6.25 1.58
N THR A 278 -21.31 -6.29 2.27
CA THR A 278 -20.55 -5.08 2.64
C THR A 278 -19.46 -4.70 1.65
N LEU A 279 -19.16 -5.58 0.70
CA LEU A 279 -18.04 -5.41 -0.22
C LEU A 279 -18.39 -4.36 -1.29
N LYS A 280 -17.62 -3.27 -1.32
CA LYS A 280 -17.77 -2.15 -2.27
C LYS A 280 -16.85 -2.27 -3.47
N ARG A 281 -15.64 -2.82 -3.28
CA ARG A 281 -14.65 -2.98 -4.35
C ARG A 281 -14.11 -4.40 -4.37
N LEU A 282 -14.18 -5.03 -5.53
CA LEU A 282 -13.51 -6.30 -5.81
C LEU A 282 -12.56 -6.10 -6.98
N SER A 283 -11.28 -6.42 -6.80
CA SER A 283 -10.30 -6.39 -7.88
C SER A 283 -9.56 -7.71 -7.99
N LEU A 284 -9.61 -8.32 -9.18
CA LEU A 284 -8.92 -9.56 -9.50
C LEU A 284 -7.87 -9.28 -10.58
N PHE A 285 -6.60 -9.48 -10.25
CA PHE A 285 -5.48 -9.23 -11.15
C PHE A 285 -4.76 -10.53 -11.47
N HIS A 286 -4.80 -10.96 -12.72
CA HIS A 286 -4.14 -12.18 -13.20
C HIS A 286 -4.53 -13.43 -12.40
N CYS A 287 -5.79 -13.50 -11.96
CA CYS A 287 -6.33 -14.66 -11.27
C CYS A 287 -6.86 -15.67 -12.28
N SER A 288 -6.42 -16.92 -12.17
CA SER A 288 -6.91 -18.03 -12.99
C SER A 288 -8.19 -18.62 -12.39
N GLY A 289 -9.12 -19.09 -13.23
CA GLY A 289 -10.43 -19.56 -12.76
C GLY A 289 -11.38 -18.43 -12.34
N ALA A 290 -11.09 -17.17 -12.69
CA ALA A 290 -11.94 -16.03 -12.36
C ALA A 290 -13.32 -16.13 -13.03
N GLU A 291 -13.37 -16.67 -14.25
CA GLU A 291 -14.59 -16.96 -15.00
C GLU A 291 -15.52 -17.91 -14.26
N HIS A 292 -14.98 -19.00 -13.69
CA HIS A 292 -15.72 -19.93 -12.85
C HIS A 292 -16.19 -19.26 -11.56
N PHE A 293 -15.29 -18.51 -10.91
CA PHE A 293 -15.61 -17.76 -9.70
C PHE A 293 -16.80 -16.81 -9.90
N PHE A 294 -16.88 -16.09 -11.03
CA PHE A 294 -18.01 -15.21 -11.32
C PHE A 294 -19.28 -15.95 -11.71
N ALA A 295 -19.17 -17.06 -12.45
CA ALA A 295 -20.32 -17.91 -12.74
C ALA A 295 -20.98 -18.43 -11.45
N ASP A 296 -20.16 -18.81 -10.47
CA ASP A 296 -20.62 -19.28 -9.16
C ASP A 296 -21.10 -18.12 -8.26
N LEU A 297 -20.53 -16.91 -8.41
CA LEU A 297 -20.92 -15.72 -7.65
C LEU A 297 -22.26 -15.15 -8.11
N ALA A 298 -22.57 -15.24 -9.40
CA ALA A 298 -23.79 -14.70 -10.00
C ALA A 298 -25.08 -15.13 -9.26
N PRO A 299 -25.35 -16.42 -8.96
CA PRO A 299 -26.54 -16.82 -8.22
C PRO A 299 -26.58 -16.30 -6.78
N HIS A 300 -25.44 -16.07 -6.13
CA HIS A 300 -25.36 -15.55 -4.76
C HIS A 300 -25.65 -14.05 -4.68
N VAL A 301 -25.27 -13.32 -5.74
CA VAL A 301 -25.54 -11.89 -5.87
C VAL A 301 -26.98 -11.64 -6.34
N LYS A 302 -27.55 -12.54 -7.15
CA LYS A 302 -28.90 -12.46 -7.69
C LYS A 302 -29.96 -12.70 -6.60
N GLY A 303 -30.19 -11.68 -5.77
CA GLY A 303 -31.15 -11.70 -4.66
C GLY A 303 -30.65 -11.04 -3.37
N SER A 304 -29.37 -10.67 -3.30
CA SER A 304 -28.82 -9.88 -2.19
C SER A 304 -28.63 -8.42 -2.62
N VAL A 305 -28.91 -7.49 -1.70
CA VAL A 305 -28.55 -6.08 -1.89
C VAL A 305 -27.03 -5.99 -1.80
N THR A 306 -26.37 -6.07 -2.94
CA THR A 306 -24.91 -5.97 -2.98
C THR A 306 -24.49 -4.51 -2.94
N ALA A 307 -23.52 -4.18 -2.08
CA ALA A 307 -22.92 -2.85 -2.01
C ALA A 307 -21.80 -2.64 -3.06
N LEU A 308 -21.66 -3.56 -4.02
CA LEU A 308 -20.53 -3.60 -4.94
C LEU A 308 -20.61 -2.44 -5.94
N GLU A 309 -19.79 -1.41 -5.70
CA GLU A 309 -19.68 -0.21 -6.53
C GLU A 309 -18.63 -0.36 -7.64
N HIS A 310 -17.58 -1.15 -7.38
CA HIS A 310 -16.45 -1.29 -8.29
C HIS A 310 -16.02 -2.74 -8.47
N LEU A 311 -15.97 -3.16 -9.73
CA LEU A 311 -15.39 -4.42 -10.15
C LEU A 311 -14.26 -4.16 -11.14
N ALA A 312 -13.06 -4.63 -10.82
CA ALA A 312 -11.92 -4.56 -11.72
C ALA A 312 -11.38 -5.96 -11.97
N ILE A 313 -11.28 -6.35 -13.24
CA ILE A 313 -10.71 -7.64 -13.63
C ILE A 313 -9.64 -7.36 -14.68
N ILE A 314 -8.41 -7.75 -14.40
CA ILE A 314 -7.31 -7.64 -15.34
C ILE A 314 -6.74 -9.03 -15.61
N TYR A 315 -6.91 -9.52 -16.83
CA TYR A 315 -6.27 -10.75 -17.29
C TYR A 315 -4.89 -10.42 -17.88
N SER A 316 -3.87 -11.26 -17.66
CA SER A 316 -2.66 -11.16 -18.49
C SER A 316 -2.86 -12.07 -19.70
N GLU A 317 -3.00 -11.48 -20.88
CA GLU A 317 -2.82 -12.20 -22.14
C GLU A 317 -1.33 -12.51 -22.28
N SER A 318 -0.86 -13.62 -21.70
CA SER A 318 0.51 -14.08 -21.94
C SER A 318 0.62 -15.47 -22.52
N GLN A 319 -0.49 -16.17 -22.81
CA GLN A 319 -0.49 -17.37 -23.65
C GLN A 319 -1.83 -17.50 -24.41
N PHE A 320 -1.74 -17.64 -25.74
CA PHE A 320 -2.78 -17.94 -26.73
C PHE A 320 -3.43 -16.78 -27.51
N HIS A 321 -3.23 -16.90 -28.83
CA HIS A 321 -3.77 -16.13 -29.93
C HIS A 321 -5.26 -16.49 -30.12
N VAL A 322 -6.18 -15.95 -29.30
CA VAL A 322 -7.63 -16.00 -29.60
C VAL A 322 -8.29 -14.68 -29.14
N PRO A 323 -8.95 -13.91 -30.02
CA PRO A 323 -9.41 -12.55 -29.70
C PRO A 323 -10.84 -12.49 -29.14
N TYR A 324 -11.29 -13.44 -28.30
CA TYR A 324 -12.72 -13.56 -27.95
C TYR A 324 -13.12 -13.40 -26.47
N GLU A 325 -12.19 -13.27 -25.52
CA GLU A 325 -12.55 -13.41 -24.08
C GLU A 325 -12.73 -12.10 -23.30
N SER A 326 -12.33 -10.94 -23.85
CA SER A 326 -12.56 -9.63 -23.20
C SER A 326 -14.04 -9.19 -23.24
N ILE A 327 -14.86 -9.82 -24.09
CA ILE A 327 -16.30 -9.53 -24.23
C ILE A 327 -17.10 -10.21 -23.11
N LEU A 328 -16.70 -11.40 -22.66
CA LEU A 328 -17.43 -12.19 -21.64
C LEU A 328 -17.44 -11.55 -20.25
N ALA A 329 -16.36 -10.91 -19.81
CA ALA A 329 -16.34 -10.24 -18.51
C ALA A 329 -17.27 -9.01 -18.46
N ARG A 330 -17.40 -8.31 -19.59
CA ARG A 330 -18.31 -7.16 -19.74
C ARG A 330 -19.76 -7.63 -19.92
N GLU A 331 -20.00 -8.72 -20.64
CA GLU A 331 -21.33 -9.34 -20.79
C GLU A 331 -21.82 -9.98 -19.49
N CYS A 332 -20.99 -10.66 -18.71
CA CYS A 332 -21.37 -11.20 -17.40
C CYS A 332 -21.77 -10.09 -16.42
N PHE A 333 -21.07 -8.94 -16.45
CA PHE A 333 -21.41 -7.78 -15.61
C PHE A 333 -22.69 -7.06 -16.09
N CYS A 334 -22.86 -6.90 -17.41
CA CYS A 334 -24.12 -6.38 -17.97
C CYS A 334 -25.29 -7.32 -17.64
N ASN A 335 -25.12 -8.65 -17.71
CA ASN A 335 -26.17 -9.61 -17.34
C ASN A 335 -26.46 -9.64 -15.83
N LEU A 336 -25.47 -9.30 -14.98
CA LEU A 336 -25.69 -9.13 -13.54
C LEU A 336 -26.49 -7.85 -13.24
N LEU A 337 -26.20 -6.73 -13.91
CA LEU A 337 -26.84 -5.43 -13.68
C LEU A 337 -28.15 -5.22 -14.46
N GLN A 338 -28.36 -5.90 -15.59
CA GLN A 338 -29.56 -5.75 -16.43
C GLN A 338 -30.71 -6.68 -16.05
N SER A 339 -30.60 -7.40 -14.92
CA SER A 339 -31.68 -8.28 -14.42
C SER A 339 -32.46 -7.70 -13.23
N GLU A 340 -32.39 -6.38 -13.03
CA GLU A 340 -33.36 -5.63 -12.21
C GLU A 340 -34.76 -5.62 -12.83
#